data_AF-A0A7J9E876-F1
#
_entry.id   AF-A0A7J9E876-F1
#
_cell.length_a   1.000
_cell.length_b   1.000
_cell.length_c   1.000
_cell.angle_alpha   90.00
_cell.angle_beta   90.00
_cell.angle_gamma   90.00
#
_symmetry.space_group_name_H-M   'P 1'
#
loop_
_entity.id
_entity.type
_entity.pdbx_description
1 polymer ?
#
loop_
_entity_poly.entity_id
_entity_poly.type
_entity_poly.pdbx_seq_one_letter_code
_entity_poly.pdbx_strand_id
1 'polypeptide(L)'
;MEAKLFIASSSPASFSVNGTTKLSRPSFPLTSQTREFPIFKLHCSARLSKTAIQSLHASTNSIGSTRLKPRVDESENLTLEAVRYSLIRQEDSIIFSLLERAQYCYNKDTYDPDAFSMDGFHGSLVEYMLRESEKLHAKVGRYRSPDEHPFFPDELPEPLLPPLQYPQVK
;
A
#
# COMPACT_ATOMS: atom_id res chain seq x y z
N MET A 1 -39.41 -56.75 9.50
CA MET A 1 -38.22 -57.27 10.18
C MET A 1 -37.19 -56.17 10.12
N GLU A 2 -37.32 -55.15 10.97
CA GLU A 2 -36.94 -55.12 12.39
C GLU A 2 -35.42 -55.00 12.61
N ALA A 3 -35.10 -54.02 13.46
CA ALA A 3 -33.83 -53.39 13.78
C ALA A 3 -32.66 -54.30 14.15
N LYS A 4 -31.43 -53.75 14.04
CA LYS A 4 -30.54 -53.64 15.21
C LYS A 4 -29.36 -52.68 15.00
N LEU A 5 -29.40 -51.64 15.84
CA LEU A 5 -28.31 -50.77 16.26
C LEU A 5 -27.26 -51.60 17.01
N PHE A 6 -25.96 -51.39 16.75
CA PHE A 6 -24.91 -51.68 17.71
C PHE A 6 -23.84 -50.58 17.67
N ILE A 7 -23.82 -49.80 18.76
CA ILE A 7 -22.70 -48.96 19.16
C ILE A 7 -21.61 -49.88 19.71
N ALA A 8 -20.36 -49.68 19.29
CA ALA A 8 -19.19 -50.14 20.01
C ALA A 8 -18.17 -49.01 20.07
N SER A 9 -18.06 -48.44 21.26
CA SER A 9 -17.00 -47.55 21.71
C SER A 9 -15.67 -48.30 21.83
N SER A 10 -14.59 -47.75 21.29
CA SER A 10 -13.24 -48.09 21.74
C SER A 10 -12.35 -46.85 21.72
N SER A 11 -12.17 -46.27 22.90
CA SER A 11 -11.10 -45.32 23.20
C SER A 11 -9.76 -46.06 23.18
N PRO A 12 -8.68 -45.47 22.62
CA PRO A 12 -7.33 -45.91 22.94
C PRO A 12 -6.89 -45.33 24.28
N ALA A 13 -6.25 -46.19 25.07
CA ALA A 13 -5.75 -45.91 26.40
C ALA A 13 -4.68 -44.81 26.43
N SER A 14 -4.77 -43.99 27.46
CA SER A 14 -3.77 -43.02 27.92
C SER A 14 -2.45 -43.70 28.28
N PHE A 15 -1.37 -43.32 27.59
CA PHE A 15 0.00 -43.61 28.04
C PHE A 15 0.45 -42.49 28.99
N SER A 16 0.49 -42.83 30.28
CA SER A 16 1.16 -42.05 31.31
C SER A 16 2.67 -42.27 31.20
N VAL A 17 3.42 -41.24 30.80
CA VAL A 17 4.87 -41.21 30.90
C VAL A 17 5.25 -40.14 31.92
N ASN A 18 5.69 -40.58 33.10
CA ASN A 18 6.40 -39.75 34.05
C ASN A 18 7.79 -39.47 33.49
N GLY A 19 8.03 -38.24 33.09
CA GLY A 19 9.34 -37.77 32.66
C GLY A 19 9.40 -36.26 32.79
N THR A 20 10.03 -35.78 33.85
CA THR A 20 10.42 -34.37 34.00
C THR A 20 11.45 -34.03 32.94
N THR A 21 11.01 -33.71 31.73
CA THR A 21 11.87 -33.13 30.69
C THR A 21 11.65 -31.63 30.72
N LYS A 22 12.58 -30.91 31.36
CA LYS A 22 12.70 -29.47 31.18
C LYS A 22 12.94 -29.21 29.70
N LEU A 23 11.92 -28.76 28.96
CA LEU A 23 12.12 -28.19 27.64
C LEU A 23 12.89 -26.88 27.85
N SER A 24 14.20 -26.95 27.61
CA SER A 24 15.02 -25.78 27.40
C SER A 24 14.48 -25.03 26.19
N ARG A 25 13.86 -23.89 26.46
CA ARG A 25 13.56 -22.84 25.47
C ARG A 25 14.84 -22.55 24.67
N PRO A 26 14.86 -22.64 23.34
CA PRO A 26 15.94 -22.04 22.57
C PRO A 26 15.77 -20.52 22.68
N SER A 27 16.51 -19.92 23.62
CA SER A 27 16.81 -18.50 23.58
C SER A 27 17.76 -18.29 22.41
N PHE A 28 17.23 -17.91 21.26
CA PHE A 28 18.03 -17.26 20.23
C PHE A 28 18.29 -15.82 20.72
N PRO A 29 19.52 -15.42 21.05
CA PRO A 29 19.83 -14.01 21.11
C PRO A 29 19.90 -13.54 19.65
N LEU A 30 18.77 -13.16 19.07
CA LEU A 30 18.81 -12.34 17.87
C LEU A 30 19.22 -10.95 18.36
N THR A 31 20.53 -10.72 18.41
CA THR A 31 21.07 -9.39 18.53
C THR A 31 20.58 -8.64 17.28
N SER A 32 19.71 -7.66 17.47
CA SER A 32 19.36 -6.72 16.43
C SER A 32 20.62 -5.91 16.13
N GLN A 33 21.43 -6.37 15.19
CA GLN A 33 22.40 -5.48 14.57
C GLN A 33 21.58 -4.44 13.80
N THR A 34 21.54 -3.23 14.33
CA THR A 34 21.14 -2.04 13.59
C THR A 34 22.02 -1.98 12.35
N ARG A 35 21.48 -2.40 11.21
CA ARG A 35 22.09 -2.13 9.91
C ARG A 35 21.86 -0.64 9.66
N GLU A 36 22.88 0.15 9.95
CA GLU A 36 22.98 1.55 9.54
C GLU A 36 22.90 1.60 8.00
N PHE A 37 21.80 2.13 7.48
CA PHE A 37 21.71 2.49 6.07
C PHE A 37 22.55 3.76 5.85
N PRO A 38 23.34 3.87 4.77
CA PRO A 38 24.10 5.08 4.50
C PRO A 38 23.13 6.25 4.24
N ILE A 39 23.06 7.17 5.20
CA ILE A 39 22.40 8.46 5.03
C ILE A 39 23.22 9.25 4.00
N PHE A 40 22.66 9.46 2.80
CA PHE A 40 23.18 10.45 1.86
C PHE A 40 22.96 11.86 2.44
N LYS A 41 23.96 12.38 3.17
CA LYS A 41 23.98 13.79 3.59
C LYS A 41 24.31 14.67 2.39
N LEU A 42 23.30 15.29 1.79
CA LEU A 42 23.51 16.38 0.83
C LEU A 42 23.95 17.63 1.60
N HIS A 43 25.26 17.90 1.60
CA HIS A 43 25.81 19.10 2.22
C HIS A 43 25.74 20.28 1.24
N CYS A 44 24.61 20.98 1.22
CA CYS A 44 24.48 22.25 0.51
C CYS A 44 24.87 23.42 1.42
N SER A 45 26.12 23.89 1.34
CA SER A 45 26.51 25.19 1.89
C SER A 45 26.06 26.30 0.94
N ALA A 46 24.86 26.83 1.12
CA ALA A 46 24.42 28.05 0.44
C ALA A 46 24.90 29.28 1.23
N ARG A 47 25.94 29.97 0.74
CA ARG A 47 26.30 31.31 1.23
C ARG A 47 25.34 32.33 0.63
N LEU A 48 24.52 32.96 1.47
CA LEU A 48 23.60 34.02 1.07
C LEU A 48 24.36 35.36 0.99
N SER A 49 24.86 35.71 -0.19
CA SER A 49 25.29 37.09 -0.47
C SER A 49 24.06 37.93 -0.84
N LYS A 50 23.78 38.98 -0.06
CA LYS A 50 22.78 40.00 -0.39
C LYS A 50 23.20 40.77 -1.64
N THR A 51 22.54 40.50 -2.77
CA THR A 51 22.47 41.43 -3.91
C THR A 51 21.02 41.80 -4.14
N ALA A 52 20.76 43.10 -4.17
CA ALA A 52 19.45 43.69 -4.39
C ALA A 52 18.91 43.29 -5.77
N ILE A 53 17.75 42.63 -5.79
CA ILE A 53 17.08 42.21 -7.02
C ILE A 53 16.30 43.42 -7.55
N GLN A 54 16.76 43.99 -8.67
CA GLN A 54 15.96 44.94 -9.45
C GLN A 54 14.84 44.16 -10.16
N SER A 55 13.59 44.58 -9.98
CA SER A 55 12.43 43.95 -10.60
C SER A 55 12.37 44.31 -12.09
N LEU A 56 12.62 43.32 -12.95
CA LEU A 56 12.27 43.43 -14.36
C LEU A 56 10.81 42.96 -14.51
N HIS A 57 9.93 43.88 -14.91
CA HIS A 57 8.58 43.52 -15.34
C HIS A 57 8.67 42.75 -16.65
N ALA A 58 8.43 41.43 -16.59
CA ALA A 58 8.23 40.61 -17.77
C ALA A 58 6.76 40.72 -18.20
N SER A 59 6.52 41.43 -19.30
CA SER A 59 5.22 41.43 -19.99
C SER A 59 5.01 40.07 -20.68
N THR A 60 4.08 39.28 -20.17
CA THR A 60 3.68 38.02 -20.79
C THR A 60 2.72 38.32 -21.93
N ASN A 61 3.17 38.15 -23.18
CA ASN A 61 2.25 38.09 -24.31
C ASN A 61 1.42 36.81 -24.17
N SER A 62 0.14 36.96 -23.83
CA SER A 62 -0.87 35.92 -23.93
C SER A 62 -1.08 35.60 -25.41
N ILE A 63 -0.27 34.67 -25.93
CA ILE A 63 -0.42 34.12 -27.28
C ILE A 63 -0.65 32.62 -27.15
N GLY A 64 -1.80 32.20 -27.69
CA GLY A 64 -2.12 30.81 -27.97
C GLY A 64 -2.81 30.10 -26.82
N SER A 65 -4.14 30.04 -26.89
CA SER A 65 -4.86 28.83 -26.45
C SER A 65 -4.23 27.65 -27.20
N THR A 66 -3.26 26.99 -26.57
CA THR A 66 -2.77 25.70 -27.03
C THR A 66 -3.98 24.77 -26.94
N ARG A 67 -4.51 24.38 -28.10
CA ARG A 67 -5.48 23.30 -28.24
C ARG A 67 -4.95 22.13 -27.40
N LEU A 68 -5.55 21.90 -26.23
CA LEU A 68 -5.18 20.80 -25.36
C LEU A 68 -5.50 19.53 -26.13
N LYS A 69 -4.46 18.85 -26.64
CA LYS A 69 -4.65 17.54 -27.25
C LYS A 69 -5.29 16.63 -26.19
N PRO A 70 -6.32 15.85 -26.54
CA PRO A 70 -6.88 14.88 -25.61
C PRO A 70 -5.78 13.94 -25.15
N ARG A 71 -5.69 13.70 -23.84
CA ARG A 71 -4.77 12.70 -23.29
C ARG A 71 -5.41 11.34 -23.53
N VAL A 72 -4.75 10.47 -24.28
CA VAL A 72 -5.18 9.12 -24.57
C VAL A 72 -4.17 8.15 -23.97
N ASP A 73 -4.66 7.07 -23.36
CA ASP A 73 -3.81 5.98 -22.89
C ASP A 73 -3.38 5.11 -24.08
N GLU A 74 -2.09 5.15 -24.42
CA GLU A 74 -1.47 4.37 -25.51
C GLU A 74 -0.67 3.17 -24.98
N SER A 75 -0.87 2.80 -23.70
CA SER A 75 -0.06 1.79 -23.05
C SER A 75 -0.45 0.34 -23.38
N GLU A 76 -1.62 0.14 -23.99
CA GLU A 76 -2.20 -1.17 -24.36
C GLU A 76 -2.36 -2.16 -23.18
N ASN A 77 -2.21 -1.70 -21.93
CA ASN A 77 -2.28 -2.55 -20.74
C ASN A 77 -3.71 -2.94 -20.35
N LEU A 78 -4.69 -2.09 -20.70
CA LEU A 78 -6.10 -2.26 -20.37
C LEU A 78 -6.86 -2.84 -21.57
N THR A 79 -6.36 -3.94 -22.12
CA THR A 79 -6.92 -4.66 -23.28
C THR A 79 -7.10 -6.15 -22.96
N LEU A 80 -8.00 -6.84 -23.67
CA LEU A 80 -8.23 -8.27 -23.45
C LEU A 80 -7.03 -9.11 -23.91
N GLU A 81 -6.27 -8.62 -24.87
CA GLU A 81 -5.04 -9.23 -25.38
C GLU A 81 -3.96 -9.27 -24.29
N ALA A 82 -3.87 -8.23 -23.45
CA ALA A 82 -2.90 -8.12 -22.37
C ALA A 82 -3.33 -8.82 -21.06
N VAL A 83 -4.58 -9.29 -20.95
CA VAL A 83 -5.17 -9.75 -19.68
C VAL A 83 -4.36 -10.84 -18.99
N ARG A 84 -3.86 -11.83 -19.74
CA ARG A 84 -3.06 -12.93 -19.18
C ARG A 84 -1.80 -12.41 -18.50
N TYR A 85 -1.07 -11.52 -19.19
CA TYR A 85 0.16 -10.96 -18.66
C TYR A 85 -0.09 -10.02 -17.48
N SER A 86 -1.19 -9.24 -17.54
CA SER A 86 -1.61 -8.39 -16.42
C SER A 86 -1.91 -9.21 -15.16
N LEU A 87 -2.69 -10.29 -15.27
CA LEU A 87 -3.03 -11.16 -14.13
C LEU A 87 -1.81 -11.83 -13.51
N ILE A 88 -0.85 -12.30 -14.32
CA ILE A 88 0.42 -12.87 -13.80
C ILE A 88 1.18 -11.81 -13.00
N ARG A 89 1.29 -10.57 -13.51
CA ARG A 89 1.98 -9.50 -12.78
C ARG A 89 1.26 -9.10 -11.49
N GLN A 90 -0.07 -9.12 -11.47
CA GLN A 90 -0.85 -8.87 -10.27
C GLN A 90 -0.67 -9.99 -9.24
N GLU A 91 -0.67 -11.25 -9.67
CA GLU A 91 -0.38 -12.41 -8.82
C GLU A 91 0.99 -12.26 -8.14
N ASP A 92 2.04 -12.00 -8.92
CA ASP A 92 3.40 -11.80 -8.40
C ASP A 92 3.47 -10.63 -7.40
N SER A 93 2.78 -9.53 -7.71
CA SER A 93 2.73 -8.34 -6.85
C SER A 93 2.04 -8.63 -5.51
N ILE A 94 0.95 -9.40 -5.52
CA ILE A 94 0.23 -9.81 -4.31
C ILE A 94 1.10 -10.74 -3.47
N ILE A 95 1.72 -11.76 -4.08
CA ILE A 95 2.61 -12.69 -3.39
C ILE A 95 3.74 -11.93 -2.71
N PHE A 96 4.40 -11.02 -3.43
CA PHE A 96 5.52 -10.26 -2.87
C PHE A 96 5.09 -9.36 -1.73
N SER A 97 3.97 -8.64 -1.88
CA SER A 97 3.41 -7.78 -0.83
C SER A 97 3.06 -8.56 0.45
N LEU A 98 2.52 -9.77 0.29
CA LEU A 98 2.20 -10.64 1.43
C LEU A 98 3.46 -11.16 2.12
N LEU A 99 4.50 -11.53 1.36
CA LEU A 99 5.79 -11.94 1.91
C LEU A 99 6.46 -10.79 2.68
N GLU A 100 6.39 -9.56 2.17
CA GLU A 100 6.87 -8.37 2.87
C GLU A 100 6.09 -8.13 4.18
N ARG A 101 4.75 -8.20 4.14
CA ARG A 101 3.94 -8.02 5.35
C ARG A 101 4.16 -9.12 6.39
N ALA A 102 4.43 -10.35 5.96
CA ALA A 102 4.68 -11.49 6.84
C ALA A 102 6.00 -11.40 7.63
N GLN A 103 6.89 -10.46 7.27
CA GLN A 103 8.09 -10.17 8.07
C GLN A 103 7.75 -9.57 9.44
N TYR A 104 6.54 -9.02 9.60
CA TYR A 104 6.07 -8.41 10.83
C TYR A 104 5.00 -9.27 11.51
N CYS A 105 4.92 -9.22 12.84
CA CYS A 105 3.84 -9.83 13.60
C CYS A 105 2.48 -9.14 13.31
N TYR A 106 1.45 -9.54 14.06
CA TYR A 106 0.11 -8.95 13.89
C TYR A 106 0.09 -7.43 14.10
N ASN A 107 0.82 -6.89 15.09
CA ASN A 107 0.89 -5.45 15.40
C ASN A 107 -0.49 -4.84 15.66
N LYS A 108 -1.16 -5.27 16.74
CA LYS A 108 -2.54 -4.89 17.08
C LYS A 108 -2.77 -3.37 17.03
N ASP A 109 -1.85 -2.59 17.60
CA ASP A 109 -1.96 -1.14 17.71
C ASP A 109 -2.08 -0.45 16.34
N THR A 110 -1.61 -1.07 15.26
CA THR A 110 -1.76 -0.57 13.89
C THR A 110 -3.23 -0.48 13.44
N TYR A 111 -4.09 -1.32 14.01
CA TYR A 111 -5.53 -1.40 13.70
C TYR A 111 -6.41 -0.76 14.79
N ASP A 112 -5.81 -0.34 15.90
CA ASP A 112 -6.51 0.27 17.03
C ASP A 112 -6.69 1.77 16.77
N PRO A 113 -7.94 2.29 16.71
CA PRO A 113 -8.21 3.71 16.50
C PRO A 113 -7.67 4.62 17.62
N ASP A 114 -7.50 4.08 18.82
CA ASP A 114 -7.12 4.86 20.00
C ASP A 114 -5.62 4.73 20.36
N ALA A 115 -4.86 3.91 19.62
CA ALA A 115 -3.45 3.65 19.93
C ALA A 115 -2.53 4.85 19.63
N PHE A 116 -2.89 5.69 18.65
CA PHE A 116 -2.08 6.83 18.23
C PHE A 116 -2.92 8.11 18.14
N SER A 117 -2.43 9.19 18.76
CA SER A 117 -3.02 10.52 18.59
C SER A 117 -2.46 11.16 17.31
N MET A 118 -3.30 11.31 16.29
CA MET A 118 -2.95 11.97 15.03
C MET A 118 -3.72 13.28 14.92
N ASP A 119 -3.02 14.40 14.71
CA ASP A 119 -3.63 15.73 14.68
C ASP A 119 -4.67 15.84 13.56
N GLY A 120 -5.94 16.06 13.93
CA GLY A 120 -7.04 16.22 12.98
C GLY A 120 -7.52 14.94 12.30
N PHE A 121 -7.09 13.76 12.78
CA PHE A 121 -7.54 12.47 12.26
C PHE A 121 -7.92 11.52 13.40
N HIS A 122 -9.11 10.94 13.30
CA HIS A 122 -9.58 9.91 14.23
C HIS A 122 -9.76 8.60 13.46
N GLY A 123 -8.93 7.60 13.78
CA GLY A 123 -8.93 6.31 13.11
C GLY A 123 -7.62 5.55 13.35
N SER A 124 -7.58 4.32 12.87
CA SER A 124 -6.38 3.48 13.03
C SER A 124 -5.21 3.96 12.16
N LEU A 125 -3.98 3.55 12.50
CA LEU A 125 -2.79 3.92 11.71
C LEU A 125 -2.90 3.42 10.25
N VAL A 126 -3.40 2.21 10.02
CA VAL A 126 -3.58 1.69 8.65
C VAL A 126 -4.58 2.52 7.85
N GLU A 127 -5.64 2.98 8.51
CA GLU A 127 -6.68 3.79 7.89
C GLU A 127 -6.14 5.17 7.50
N TYR A 128 -5.37 5.81 8.38
CA TYR A 128 -4.67 7.05 8.08
C TYR A 128 -3.77 6.90 6.84
N MET A 129 -2.91 5.87 6.83
CA MET A 129 -1.95 5.64 5.75
C MET A 129 -2.65 5.38 4.41
N LEU A 130 -3.75 4.61 4.41
CA LEU A 130 -4.54 4.38 3.22
C LEU A 130 -5.16 5.68 2.72
N ARG A 131 -5.96 6.37 3.55
CA ARG A 131 -6.68 7.59 3.15
C ARG A 131 -5.75 8.66 2.59
N GLU A 132 -4.61 8.91 3.23
CA GLU A 132 -3.66 9.92 2.75
C GLU A 132 -2.97 9.49 1.44
N SER A 133 -2.66 8.20 1.28
CA SER A 133 -2.13 7.66 0.02
C SER A 133 -3.16 7.75 -1.10
N GLU A 134 -4.43 7.46 -0.81
CA GLU A 134 -5.52 7.60 -1.80
C GLU A 134 -5.70 9.07 -2.20
N LYS A 135 -5.74 10.00 -1.25
CA LYS A 135 -5.82 11.44 -1.56
C LYS A 135 -4.67 11.90 -2.45
N LEU A 136 -3.46 11.39 -2.22
CA LEU A 136 -2.30 11.66 -3.07
C LEU A 136 -2.50 11.12 -4.49
N HIS A 137 -2.91 9.85 -4.63
CA HIS A 137 -3.14 9.22 -5.92
C HIS A 137 -4.34 9.79 -6.68
N ALA A 138 -5.37 10.25 -5.98
CA ALA A 138 -6.54 10.90 -6.56
C ALA A 138 -6.19 12.21 -7.26
N LYS A 139 -5.28 13.01 -6.67
CA LYS A 139 -4.79 14.27 -7.27
C LYS A 139 -4.13 14.05 -8.63
N VAL A 140 -3.56 12.87 -8.89
CA VAL A 140 -2.96 12.51 -10.19
C VAL A 140 -3.91 11.72 -11.10
N GLY A 141 -5.16 11.52 -10.68
CA GLY A 141 -6.20 10.89 -11.50
C GLY A 141 -6.23 9.36 -11.48
N ARG A 142 -5.55 8.70 -10.54
CA ARG A 142 -5.48 7.22 -10.45
C ARG A 142 -6.86 6.57 -10.52
N TYR A 143 -7.80 7.02 -9.69
CA TYR A 143 -9.14 6.46 -9.59
C TYR A 143 -10.10 6.90 -10.71
N ARG A 144 -9.59 7.53 -11.78
CA ARG A 144 -10.32 7.66 -13.05
C ARG A 144 -10.04 6.48 -13.99
N SER A 145 -9.01 5.68 -13.70
CA SER A 145 -8.72 4.44 -14.42
C SER A 145 -9.79 3.38 -14.15
N PRO A 146 -10.21 2.60 -15.16
CA PRO A 146 -11.29 1.63 -14.99
C PRO A 146 -10.90 0.40 -14.13
N ASP A 147 -9.61 0.17 -13.90
CA ASP A 147 -9.07 -0.92 -13.09
C ASP A 147 -8.73 -0.52 -11.64
N GLU A 148 -8.74 0.78 -11.33
CA GLU A 148 -8.32 1.30 -10.02
C GLU A 148 -9.52 1.67 -9.14
N HIS A 149 -9.58 1.09 -7.94
CA HIS A 149 -10.74 1.19 -7.05
C HIS A 149 -10.31 1.73 -5.68
N PRO A 150 -10.86 2.86 -5.22
CA PRO A 150 -10.53 3.40 -3.91
C PRO A 150 -11.24 2.64 -2.78
N PHE A 151 -10.58 2.54 -1.63
CA PHE A 151 -11.19 2.04 -0.40
C PHE A 151 -12.10 3.10 0.26
N PHE A 152 -11.75 4.39 0.14
CA PHE A 152 -12.49 5.51 0.74
C PHE A 152 -12.92 6.54 -0.32
N PRO A 153 -13.95 6.22 -1.15
CA PRO A 153 -14.35 7.07 -2.28
C PRO A 153 -14.87 8.46 -1.85
N ASP A 154 -15.47 8.57 -0.65
CA ASP A 154 -16.15 9.79 -0.19
C ASP A 154 -15.18 10.94 0.13
N GLU A 155 -13.89 10.66 0.30
CA GLU A 155 -12.89 11.63 0.76
C GLU A 155 -11.85 12.01 -0.30
N LEU A 156 -12.08 11.60 -1.56
CA LEU A 156 -11.10 11.81 -2.62
C LEU A 156 -11.21 13.22 -3.22
N PRO A 157 -10.09 13.94 -3.35
CA PRO A 157 -10.05 15.21 -4.07
C PRO A 157 -10.19 15.01 -5.57
N GLU A 158 -10.66 16.04 -6.27
CA GLU A 158 -10.67 16.06 -7.73
C GLU A 158 -9.24 16.03 -8.32
N PRO A 159 -9.01 15.31 -9.44
CA PRO A 159 -7.71 15.27 -10.09
C PRO A 159 -7.26 16.66 -10.56
N LEU A 160 -5.96 16.95 -10.37
CA LEU A 160 -5.32 18.17 -10.84
C LEU A 160 -4.93 18.09 -12.33
N LEU A 161 -4.84 16.88 -12.85
CA LEU A 161 -4.48 16.62 -14.25
C LEU A 161 -5.73 16.54 -15.14
N PRO A 162 -5.64 16.97 -16.41
CA PRO A 162 -6.71 16.75 -17.36
C PRO A 162 -7.05 15.26 -17.50
N PRO A 163 -8.33 14.89 -17.73
CA PRO A 163 -8.75 13.50 -17.86
C PRO A 163 -7.98 12.73 -18.91
N LEU A 164 -7.70 11.45 -18.63
CA LEU A 164 -7.12 10.48 -19.56
C LEU A 164 -8.25 9.65 -20.19
N GLN A 165 -8.22 9.49 -21.51
CA GLN A 165 -9.15 8.63 -22.24
C GLN A 165 -8.61 7.20 -22.26
N TYR A 166 -9.35 6.27 -21.66
CA TYR A 166 -9.00 4.85 -21.59
C TYR A 166 -9.67 4.04 -22.71
N PRO A 167 -9.07 2.90 -23.10
CA PRO A 167 -9.67 1.98 -24.07
C PRO A 167 -11.08 1.54 -23.65
N GLN A 168 -12.01 1.53 -24.61
CA GLN A 168 -13.37 1.03 -24.42
C GLN A 168 -13.40 -0.47 -24.71
N VAL A 169 -13.09 -1.27 -23.71
CA VAL A 169 -13.12 -2.74 -23.81
C VAL A 169 -14.58 -3.22 -23.68
N LYS A 170 -15.03 -4.07 -24.62
CA LYS A 170 -16.38 -4.63 -24.66
C LYS A 170 -16.36 -6.14 -24.50
#